data_AF-A0A0K1RYU6-F1
#
_entry.id   AF-A0A0K1RYU6-F1
#
_cell.length_a   1.000
_cell.length_b   1.000
_cell.length_c   1.000
_cell.angle_alpha   90.00
_cell.angle_beta   90.00
_cell.angle_gamma   90.00
#
_symmetry.space_group_name_H-M   'P 1'
#
loop_
_entity.id
_entity.type
_entity.pdbx_description
1 polymer ?
#
loop_
_entity_poly.entity_id
_entity_poly.type
_entity_poly.pdbx_seq_one_letter_code
_entity_poly.pdbx_strand_id
1 'polypeptide(L)' 'MTTYQDILEEGELSAKLTSIPRLSALGLSAEQIAQALDLEIEQVQQVIEGQN' A
#
# COMPACT_ATOMS: atom_id res chain seq x y z
N MET A 1 13.69 24.02 -3.74
CA MET A 1 14.01 23.37 -2.46
C MET A 1 12.90 22.36 -2.24
N THR A 2 13.13 21.11 -2.63
CA THR A 2 12.09 20.07 -2.59
C THR A 2 11.77 19.80 -1.13
N THR A 3 10.53 20.05 -0.76
CA THR A 3 10.06 20.15 0.62
C THR A 3 10.19 18.81 1.31
N TYR A 4 10.89 18.75 2.43
CA TYR A 4 11.05 17.53 3.26
C TYR A 4 9.71 16.85 3.64
N GLN A 5 8.61 17.61 3.57
CA GLN A 5 7.26 17.14 3.85
C GLN A 5 6.75 16.15 2.79
N ASP A 6 6.99 16.41 1.50
CA ASP A 6 6.59 15.50 0.40
C ASP A 6 7.25 14.12 0.54
N ILE A 7 8.52 14.10 0.94
CA ILE A 7 9.30 12.87 1.05
C ILE A 7 8.79 11.97 2.18
N LEU A 8 8.23 12.57 3.24
CA LEU A 8 7.66 11.83 4.37
C LEU A 8 6.29 11.24 4.01
N GLU A 9 5.45 12.01 3.30
CA GLU A 9 4.16 11.52 2.81
C GLU A 9 4.33 10.43 1.73
N GLU A 10 5.24 10.63 0.77
CA GLU A 10 5.59 9.60 -0.22
C GLU A 10 6.22 8.37 0.43
N GLY A 11 7.03 8.56 1.48
CA GLY A 11 7.64 7.46 2.24
C GLY A 11 6.62 6.63 2.99
N GLU A 12 5.64 7.27 3.63
CA GLU A 12 4.56 6.57 4.34
C GLU A 12 3.65 5.82 3.35
N LEU A 13 3.26 6.46 2.25
CA LEU A 13 2.45 5.83 1.21
C LEU A 13 3.20 4.65 0.57
N SER A 14 4.48 4.83 0.24
CA SER A 14 5.34 3.76 -0.28
C SER A 14 5.46 2.61 0.71
N ALA A 15 5.67 2.88 2.00
CA ALA A 15 5.77 1.84 3.03
C ALA A 15 4.47 1.03 3.16
N LYS A 16 3.31 1.71 3.10
CA LYS A 16 1.99 1.06 3.09
C LYS A 16 1.85 0.18 1.84
N LEU A 17 2.13 0.71 0.65
CA LEU A 17 2.03 -0.03 -0.62
C LEU A 17 2.97 -1.26 -0.66
N THR A 18 4.19 -1.12 -0.15
CA THR A 18 5.17 -2.23 -0.10
C THR A 18 4.78 -3.31 0.92
N SER A 19 3.90 -3.00 1.86
CA SER A 19 3.39 -3.94 2.87
C SER A 19 2.20 -4.77 2.35
N ILE A 20 1.47 -4.28 1.34
CA ILE A 20 0.33 -4.97 0.71
C ILE A 20 0.64 -6.41 0.29
N PRO A 21 1.68 -6.70 -0.52
CA PRO A 21 1.93 -8.07 -0.97
C PRO A 21 2.32 -9.00 0.17
N ARG A 22 2.96 -8.48 1.24
CA ARG A 22 3.23 -9.26 2.45
C ARG A 22 1.94 -9.63 3.18
N LEU A 23 0.99 -8.71 3.31
CA LEU A 23 -0.31 -8.98 3.93
C LEU A 23 -1.14 -9.94 3.08
N SER A 24 -1.12 -9.80 1.76
CA SER A 24 -1.76 -10.74 0.82
C SER A 24 -1.16 -12.15 0.95
N ALA A 25 0.16 -12.26 1.05
CA ALA A 25 0.85 -13.54 1.27
C ALA A 25 0.54 -14.19 2.63
N LEU A 26 0.14 -13.41 3.63
CA LEU A 26 -0.35 -13.91 4.92
C LEU A 26 -1.80 -14.43 4.85
N GLY A 27 -2.45 -14.33 3.69
CA GLY A 27 -3.82 -14.80 3.46
C GLY A 27 -4.90 -13.76 3.77
N LEU A 28 -4.54 -12.47 3.91
CA LEU A 28 -5.54 -11.41 4.04
C LEU A 28 -6.16 -11.07 2.69
N SER A 29 -7.47 -10.77 2.68
CA SER A 29 -8.17 -10.29 1.49
C SER A 29 -7.85 -8.82 1.19
N ALA A 30 -7.93 -8.41 -0.07
CA ALA A 30 -7.67 -7.02 -0.49
C ALA A 30 -8.48 -5.99 0.31
N GLU A 31 -9.72 -6.30 0.68
CA GLU A 31 -10.59 -5.48 1.55
C GLU A 31 -10.00 -5.29 2.95
N GLN A 32 -9.48 -6.35 3.55
CA GLN A 32 -8.86 -6.30 4.88
C GLN A 32 -7.55 -5.52 4.86
N ILE A 33 -6.77 -5.67 3.79
CA ILE A 33 -5.51 -4.95 3.59
C ILE A 33 -5.78 -3.46 3.40
N ALA A 34 -6.75 -3.11 2.56
CA ALA A 34 -7.22 -1.75 2.33
C ALA A 34 -7.64 -1.08 3.64
N GLN A 35 -8.46 -1.77 4.44
CA GLN A 35 -8.90 -1.25 5.73
C GLN A 35 -7.77 -1.17 6.76
N ALA A 36 -6.81 -2.10 6.76
CA ALA A 36 -5.68 -2.09 7.69
C ALA A 36 -4.64 -1.00 7.37
N LEU A 37 -4.50 -0.63 6.09
CA LEU A 37 -3.54 0.38 5.63
C LEU A 37 -4.19 1.75 5.39
N ASP A 38 -5.52 1.85 5.57
CA ASP A 38 -6.34 3.02 5.23
C ASP A 38 -6.11 3.44 3.76
N LEU A 39 -6.12 2.44 2.87
CA LEU A 39 -5.94 2.58 1.43
C LEU A 39 -7.22 2.18 0.71
N GLU A 40 -7.35 2.62 -0.55
CA GLU A 40 -8.42 2.13 -1.40
C GLU A 40 -8.17 0.69 -1.88
N ILE A 41 -9.24 -0.09 -1.96
CA ILE A 41 -9.21 -1.46 -2.51
C ILE A 41 -8.63 -1.48 -3.92
N GLU A 42 -8.91 -0.47 -4.74
CA GLU A 42 -8.35 -0.36 -6.09
C GLU A 42 -6.82 -0.23 -6.07
N GLN A 43 -6.27 0.56 -5.13
CA GLN A 43 -4.81 0.67 -4.96
C GLN A 43 -4.20 -0.66 -4.49
N VAL A 44 -4.90 -1.36 -3.60
CA VAL A 44 -4.48 -2.68 -3.12
C VAL A 44 -4.50 -3.72 -4.24
N GLN A 45 -5.56 -3.76 -5.05
CA GLN A 45 -5.63 -4.62 -6.23
C GLN A 45 -4.55 -4.26 -7.24
N GLN A 46 -4.35 -2.98 -7.56
CA GLN A 46 -3.29 -2.53 -8.47
C GLN A 46 -1.90 -3.02 -8.05
N VAL A 47 -1.57 -3.01 -6.75
CA VAL A 47 -0.29 -3.54 -6.26
C VAL A 47 -0.23 -5.06 -6.33
N ILE A 48 -1.31 -5.77 -6.03
CA ILE A 48 -1.36 -7.24 -6.07
C ILE A 48 -1.31 -7.74 -7.53
N GLU A 49 -2.11 -7.15 -8.42
CA GLU A 49 -2.21 -7.49 -9.84
C GLU A 49 -1.00 -7.01 -10.65
N GLY A 50 -0.44 -5.84 -10.31
CA GLY A 50 0.76 -5.30 -10.94
C GLY A 50 2.06 -6.04 -10.58
N GLN A 51 2.01 -6.98 -9.63
CA GLN A 51 3.13 -7.85 -9.26
C GLN A 51 3.11 -9.23 -9.93
N ASN A 52 2.09 -9.52 -10.74
CA ASN A 52 1.89 -10.83 -11.38
C ASN A 52 2.42 -10.88 -12.82
#